data_AF-A0A9P6FMZ1-F1
#
_entry.id   AF-A0A9P6FMZ1-F1
#
_cell.length_a   1.000
_cell.length_b   1.000
_cell.length_c   1.000
_cell.angle_alpha   90.00
_cell.angle_beta   90.00
_cell.angle_gamma   90.00
#
_symmetry.space_group_name_H-M   'P 1'
#
loop_
_entity.id
_entity.type
_entity.pdbx_description
1 polymer ?
#
loop_
_entity_poly.entity_id
_entity_poly.type
_entity_poly.pdbx_seq_one_letter_code
_entity_poly.pdbx_strand_id
1 'polypeptide(L)'
;MTVEQITRTKSRVSEKTGLPLHAVDATAAELDDGHGFHPDPIQIARLRRKIDWRLLPLLSLMYLCSFLDRVNIGNAKVAGLEADIGLTPSEYNWALSIFFIG
;
A
#
# COMPACT_ATOMS: atom_id res chain seq x y z
N MET A 1 -5.56 -32.79 6.02
CA MET A 1 -5.73 -32.51 7.46
C MET A 1 -6.94 -31.62 7.77
N THR A 2 -7.44 -30.81 6.82
CA THR A 2 -8.56 -29.86 7.03
C THR A 2 -9.96 -30.48 6.91
N VAL A 3 -10.15 -31.48 6.04
CA VAL A 3 -11.48 -32.09 5.77
C VAL A 3 -12.03 -32.84 7.00
N GLU A 4 -11.19 -33.56 7.74
CA GLU A 4 -11.62 -34.26 8.95
C GLU A 4 -12.07 -33.32 10.08
N GLN A 5 -11.45 -32.14 10.21
CA GLN A 5 -11.86 -31.14 11.21
C GLN A 5 -13.25 -30.58 10.89
N ILE A 6 -13.54 -30.40 9.60
CA ILE A 6 -14.85 -29.94 9.10
C ILE A 6 -15.91 -31.02 9.37
N THR A 7 -15.64 -32.28 9.06
CA THR A 7 -16.58 -33.39 9.31
C THR A 7 -16.87 -33.57 10.80
N ARG A 8 -15.85 -33.48 11.66
CA ARG A 8 -16.00 -33.60 13.12
C ARG A 8 -16.74 -32.41 13.75
N THR A 9 -16.65 -31.23 13.13
CA THR A 9 -17.39 -30.05 13.57
C THR A 9 -18.86 -30.15 13.19
N LYS A 10 -19.15 -30.59 11.95
CA LYS A 10 -20.52 -30.82 11.47
C LYS A 10 -21.24 -31.88 12.30
N SER A 11 -20.55 -32.96 12.68
CA SER A 11 -21.13 -34.01 13.53
C SER A 11 -21.49 -33.49 14.93
N ARG A 12 -20.64 -32.64 15.54
CA ARG A 12 -20.91 -32.03 16.85
C ARG A 12 -22.07 -31.04 16.82
N VAL A 13 -22.22 -30.28 15.73
CA VAL A 13 -23.31 -29.32 15.55
C VAL A 13 -24.64 -30.05 15.35
N SER A 14 -24.66 -31.12 14.56
CA SER A 14 -25.83 -31.98 14.36
C SER A 14 -26.27 -32.67 15.66
N GLU A 15 -25.33 -33.17 16.46
CA GLU A 15 -25.61 -33.82 17.75
C GLU A 15 -26.18 -32.84 18.80
N LYS A 16 -25.69 -31.59 18.86
CA LYS A 16 -26.18 -30.57 19.79
C LYS A 16 -27.54 -29.99 19.44
N THR A 17 -27.86 -29.88 18.16
CA THR A 17 -29.10 -29.24 17.68
C THR A 17 -30.20 -30.26 17.39
N GLY A 18 -29.87 -31.56 17.32
CA GLY A 18 -30.81 -32.62 16.95
C GLY A 18 -31.24 -32.56 15.48
N LEU A 19 -30.67 -31.65 14.69
CA LEU A 19 -30.96 -31.53 13.27
C LEU A 19 -30.08 -32.49 12.45
N PRO A 20 -30.62 -33.12 11.40
CA PRO A 20 -29.87 -34.00 10.53
C PRO A 20 -28.74 -33.23 9.82
N LEU A 21 -27.58 -33.88 9.59
CA LEU A 21 -26.38 -33.27 8.97
C LEU A 21 -26.69 -32.48 7.68
N HIS A 22 -27.63 -32.98 6.88
CA HIS A 22 -28.05 -32.34 5.62
C HIS A 22 -28.77 -30.99 5.83
N ALA A 23 -29.41 -30.78 6.99
CA ALA A 23 -30.00 -29.49 7.37
C ALA A 23 -28.94 -28.51 7.91
N VAL A 24 -27.85 -29.03 8.50
CA VAL A 24 -26.69 -28.21 8.88
C VAL A 24 -25.96 -27.71 7.62
N ASP A 25 -25.88 -28.54 6.58
CA ASP A 25 -25.33 -28.14 5.28
C ASP A 25 -26.24 -27.12 4.57
N ALA A 26 -27.56 -27.28 4.66
CA ALA A 26 -28.51 -26.32 4.10
C ALA A 26 -28.43 -24.95 4.78
N THR A 27 -28.34 -24.91 6.12
CA THR A 27 -28.19 -23.64 6.86
C THR A 27 -26.83 -22.99 6.65
N ALA A 28 -25.75 -23.76 6.50
CA ALA A 28 -24.44 -23.23 6.11
C ALA A 28 -24.43 -22.66 4.68
N ALA A 29 -25.22 -23.24 3.78
CA ALA A 29 -25.42 -22.72 2.43
C ALA A 29 -26.34 -21.47 2.39
N GLU A 30 -27.29 -21.36 3.32
CA GLU A 30 -28.13 -20.15 3.46
C GLU A 30 -27.38 -18.96 4.10
N LEU A 31 -26.29 -19.22 4.83
CA LEU A 31 -25.37 -18.20 5.36
C LEU A 31 -24.33 -17.70 4.33
N ASP A 32 -24.31 -18.31 3.14
CA ASP A 32 -23.64 -17.76 1.95
C ASP A 32 -24.67 -16.89 1.22
N ASP A 33 -24.99 -15.75 1.82
CA ASP A 33 -25.69 -14.68 1.13
C ASP A 33 -24.82 -14.31 -0.07
N GLY A 34 -25.22 -14.72 -1.29
CA GLY A 34 -24.45 -14.64 -2.54
C GLY A 34 -24.02 -13.23 -3.00
N HIS A 35 -23.89 -12.29 -2.08
CA HIS A 35 -23.15 -11.04 -2.11
C HIS A 35 -21.67 -11.22 -1.74
N GLY A 36 -21.08 -12.38 -2.04
CA GLY A 36 -19.63 -12.48 -2.16
C GLY A 36 -19.15 -11.44 -3.18
N PHE A 37 -18.25 -10.54 -2.78
CA PHE A 37 -17.55 -9.65 -3.71
C PHE A 37 -16.72 -10.54 -4.65
N HIS A 38 -17.30 -10.91 -5.79
CA HIS A 38 -16.66 -11.62 -6.90
C HIS A 38 -16.36 -10.63 -8.03
N PRO A 39 -15.37 -9.74 -7.86
CA PRO A 39 -14.97 -8.83 -8.91
C PRO A 39 -14.39 -9.63 -10.07
N ASP A 40 -14.96 -9.44 -11.25
CA ASP A 40 -14.39 -9.94 -12.50
C ASP A 40 -12.92 -9.45 -12.61
N PRO A 41 -11.96 -10.34 -12.92
CA PRO A 41 -10.55 -9.98 -13.07
C PRO A 41 -10.31 -8.78 -13.99
N ILE A 42 -11.18 -8.55 -14.99
CA ILE A 42 -11.11 -7.40 -15.89
C ILE A 42 -11.39 -6.08 -15.15
N GLN A 43 -12.31 -6.08 -14.19
CA GLN A 43 -12.67 -4.89 -13.40
C GLN A 43 -11.55 -4.49 -12.44
N ILE A 44 -10.89 -5.47 -11.82
CA ILE A 44 -9.73 -5.25 -10.95
C ILE A 44 -8.58 -4.61 -11.75
N ALA A 45 -8.30 -5.10 -12.95
CA ALA A 45 -7.23 -4.56 -13.79
C ALA A 45 -7.49 -3.10 -14.22
N ARG A 46 -8.75 -2.76 -14.54
CA ARG A 46 -9.16 -1.38 -14.86
C ARG A 46 -9.03 -0.45 -13.65
N LEU A 47 -9.42 -0.92 -12.46
CA LEU A 47 -9.29 -0.16 -11.23
C LEU A 47 -7.82 0.12 -10.88
N ARG A 48 -6.95 -0.89 -10.99
CA ARG A 48 -5.49 -0.72 -10.79
C ARG A 48 -4.90 0.33 -11.72
N ARG A 49 -5.17 0.24 -13.03
CA ARG A 49 -4.71 1.24 -13.99
C ARG A 49 -5.19 2.66 -13.64
N LYS A 50 -6.43 2.81 -13.17
CA LYS A 50 -6.98 4.11 -12.79
C LYS A 50 -6.29 4.71 -11.55
N ILE A 51 -5.85 3.85 -10.63
CA ILE A 51 -5.06 4.22 -9.46
C ILE A 51 -3.63 4.60 -9.89
N ASP A 52 -2.99 3.74 -10.69
CA ASP A 52 -1.63 3.95 -11.19
C ASP A 52 -1.50 5.25 -12.00
N TRP A 53 -2.48 5.59 -12.83
CA TRP A 53 -2.51 6.84 -13.61
C TRP A 53 -2.55 8.12 -12.76
N ARG A 54 -2.92 8.03 -11.48
CA ARG A 54 -2.91 9.18 -10.56
C ARG A 54 -1.71 9.14 -9.62
N LEU A 55 -1.37 7.95 -9.13
CA LEU A 55 -0.25 7.77 -8.21
C LEU A 55 1.10 7.93 -8.91
N LEU A 56 1.31 7.31 -10.07
CA LEU A 56 2.59 7.38 -10.78
C LEU A 56 3.01 8.81 -11.11
N PRO A 57 2.19 9.68 -11.76
CA PRO A 57 2.66 11.03 -12.08
C PRO A 57 2.94 11.86 -10.82
N LEU A 58 2.15 11.71 -9.76
CA LEU A 58 2.40 12.40 -8.50
C LEU A 58 3.70 11.92 -7.86
N LEU A 59 3.92 10.61 -7.79
CA LEU A 59 5.11 10.02 -7.20
C LEU A 59 6.36 10.33 -8.03
N SER A 60 6.25 10.32 -9.36
CA SER A 60 7.32 10.75 -10.27
C SER A 60 7.64 12.23 -10.09
N LEU A 61 6.65 13.10 -9.92
CA LEU A 61 6.87 14.51 -9.67
C LEU A 61 7.51 14.75 -8.30
N MET A 62 7.01 14.10 -7.25
CA MET A 62 7.61 14.18 -5.92
C MET A 62 9.05 13.68 -5.90
N TYR A 63 9.33 12.58 -6.62
CA TYR A 63 10.68 12.06 -6.79
C TYR A 63 11.57 13.04 -7.56
N LEU A 64 11.06 13.64 -8.63
CA LEU A 64 11.78 14.67 -9.39
C LEU A 64 12.11 15.88 -8.53
N CYS A 65 11.14 16.40 -7.76
CA CYS A 65 11.36 17.50 -6.82
C CYS A 65 12.41 17.13 -5.76
N SER A 66 12.33 15.93 -5.18
CA SER A 66 13.32 15.46 -4.22
C SER A 66 14.75 15.41 -4.81
N PHE A 67 14.88 15.03 -6.08
CA PHE A 67 16.17 15.07 -6.77
C PHE A 67 16.61 16.49 -7.11
N LEU A 68 15.68 17.35 -7.52
CA LEU A 68 15.92 18.74 -7.86
C LEU A 68 16.43 19.53 -6.66
N ASP A 69 15.92 19.27 -5.45
CA ASP A 69 16.42 19.89 -4.22
C ASP A 69 17.90 19.54 -3.96
N ARG A 70 18.32 18.30 -4.22
CA ARG A 70 19.72 17.86 -4.09
C ARG A 70 20.64 18.50 -5.12
N VAL A 71 20.15 18.69 -6.35
CA VAL A 71 20.94 19.30 -7.44
C VAL A 71 21.02 20.82 -7.28
N ASN A 72 19.93 21.47 -6.87
CA ASN A 72 19.86 22.92 -6.74
C ASN A 72 20.82 23.45 -5.68
N ILE A 73 20.97 22.77 -4.54
CA ILE A 73 21.97 23.17 -3.54
C ILE A 73 23.40 23.01 -4.10
N GLY A 74 23.71 21.96 -4.85
CA GLY A 74 25.01 21.82 -5.52
C GLY A 74 25.30 22.95 -6.51
N ASN A 75 24.31 23.28 -7.35
CA ASN A 75 24.43 24.36 -8.34
C ASN A 75 24.55 25.75 -7.70
N ALA A 76 23.89 25.98 -6.57
CA ALA A 76 23.99 27.24 -5.85
C ALA A 76 25.43 27.53 -5.37
N LYS A 77 26.16 26.49 -4.93
CA LYS A 77 27.60 26.63 -4.61
C LYS A 77 28.40 27.11 -5.82
N VAL A 78 28.19 26.46 -6.98
CA VAL A 78 28.91 26.77 -8.23
C VAL A 78 28.55 28.16 -8.76
N ALA A 79 27.30 28.58 -8.57
CA ALA A 79 26.81 29.89 -8.95
C ALA A 79 27.36 31.04 -8.09
N GLY A 80 28.11 30.75 -7.01
CA GLY A 80 28.71 31.77 -6.16
C GLY A 80 27.84 32.20 -4.98
N LEU A 81 26.79 31.44 -4.63
CA LEU A 81 25.89 31.76 -3.51
C LEU A 81 26.64 31.99 -2.19
N GLU A 82 27.72 31.25 -1.97
CA GLU A 82 28.59 31.40 -0.79
C GLU A 82 29.20 32.82 -0.71
N ALA A 83 29.67 33.35 -1.84
CA ALA A 83 30.26 34.68 -1.93
C ALA A 83 29.20 35.80 -1.90
N ASP A 84 28.06 35.59 -2.56
CA ASP A 84 27.00 36.59 -2.67
C ASP A 84 26.34 36.89 -1.31
N ILE A 85 26.21 35.89 -0.45
CA ILE A 85 25.61 36.01 0.89
C ILE A 85 26.69 36.15 1.99
N GLY A 86 27.97 36.06 1.63
CA GLY A 86 29.09 36.14 2.59
C GLY A 86 29.14 34.98 3.57
N LEU A 87 28.68 33.79 3.17
CA LEU A 87 28.75 32.58 3.98
C LEU A 87 30.19 32.09 4.05
N THR A 88 30.59 31.59 5.22
CA THR A 88 31.85 30.85 5.34
C THR A 88 31.69 29.43 4.76
N PRO A 89 32.78 28.79 4.29
CA PRO A 89 32.74 27.42 3.79
C PRO A 89 32.15 26.43 4.80
N SER A 90 32.40 26.67 6.09
CA SER A 90 31.87 25.87 7.19
C SER A 90 30.35 25.97 7.26
N GLU A 91 29.78 27.17 7.25
CA GLU A 91 28.32 27.39 7.32
C GLU A 91 27.59 26.78 6.11
N TYR A 92 28.19 26.88 4.92
CA TYR A 92 27.67 26.22 3.73
C TYR A 92 27.62 24.69 3.90
N ASN A 93 28.69 24.09 4.42
CA ASN A 93 28.74 22.64 4.66
C ASN A 93 27.77 22.18 5.75
N TRP A 94 27.51 23.01 6.77
CA TRP A 94 26.46 22.73 7.77
C TRP A 94 25.07 22.72 7.13
N ALA A 95 24.74 23.72 6.30
CA ALA A 95 23.47 23.76 5.57
C ALA A 95 23.31 22.55 4.64
N LEU A 96 24.38 22.16 3.94
CA LEU A 96 24.41 20.97 3.10
C LEU A 96 24.18 19.69 3.92
N SER A 97 24.81 19.57 5.09
CA SER A 97 24.70 18.38 5.93
C SER A 97 23.28 18.12 6.41
N ILE A 98 22.52 19.18 6.73
CA ILE A 98 21.10 19.09 7.13
C ILE A 98 20.23 18.51 6.00
N PHE A 99 20.52 18.84 4.75
CA PHE A 99 19.83 18.27 3.58
C PHE A 99 20.10 16.77 3.36
N PHE A 100 21.20 16.24 3.90
CA PHE A 100 21.61 14.84 3.74
C PHE A 100 21.37 13.95 4.98
N ILE A 101 21.13 14.53 6.16
CA ILE A 101 20.96 13.81 7.45
C ILE A 101 19.49 13.50 7.79
N GLY A 102 18.56 13.66 6.83
CA GLY A 102 17.14 13.33 6.96
C GLY A 102 16.75 11.90 6.58
#